data_AF-A0A9E5G1V1-F1
#
_entry.id   AF-A0A9E5G1V1-F1
#
_cell.length_a   1.000
_cell.length_b   1.000
_cell.length_c   1.000
_cell.angle_alpha   90.00
_cell.angle_beta   90.00
_cell.angle_gamma   90.00
#
_symmetry.space_group_name_H-M   'P 1'
#
loop_
_entity.id
_entity.type
_entity.pdbx_description
1 polymer ?
#
loop_
_entity_poly.entity_id
_entity_poly.type
_entity_poly.pdbx_seq_one_letter_code
_entity_poly.pdbx_strand_id
1 'polypeptide(L)'
;MAIETKLQARQKWWNILYAVICAVLGAWGAYDYWVTIPRKESEVAAYEVAATTAEEMEAKARAATAAPGGAQPLSAEDVKAYEAAKAVVDKGKPVAPAAYDRPVQMWLYIIGCGVLGVPWFLWEWLSAASKKYRLNADGSFEFNARRIPMEDIADIDMSKWMSKSVATIVAKDGTRITLDDYKFKNSNRIIGGIASRLYPNDWDTDGRDLNKIRAQEEAAAAARKAAEEEDAGAKGKKKGKS
;
A
#
# COMPACT_ATOMS: atom_id res chain seq x y z
N MET A 1 34.79 16.42 -1.67
CA MET A 1 33.56 17.20 -1.36
C MET A 1 32.68 16.33 -0.49
N ALA A 2 32.04 16.87 0.55
CA ALA A 2 31.13 16.07 1.37
C ALA A 2 29.86 15.73 0.58
N ILE A 3 29.41 14.49 0.66
CA ILE A 3 28.22 13.99 -0.03
C ILE A 3 27.10 13.89 1.00
N GLU A 4 25.99 14.59 0.77
CA GLU A 4 24.82 14.54 1.64
C GLU A 4 23.64 13.88 0.90
N THR A 5 22.93 13.02 1.63
CA THR A 5 21.69 12.44 1.11
C THR A 5 20.54 13.43 1.21
N LYS A 6 19.60 13.36 0.25
CA LYS A 6 18.33 14.08 0.33
C LYS A 6 17.19 13.10 0.15
N LEU A 7 16.15 13.20 0.99
CA LEU A 7 14.94 12.41 0.82
C LEU A 7 14.37 12.60 -0.59
N GLN A 8 14.04 11.52 -1.29
CA GLN A 8 13.46 11.62 -2.61
C GLN A 8 12.06 12.28 -2.53
N ALA A 9 11.82 13.31 -3.34
CA ALA A 9 10.51 13.98 -3.39
C ALA A 9 9.37 13.01 -3.71
N ARG A 10 9.63 12.02 -4.57
CA ARG A 10 8.70 10.93 -4.89
C ARG A 10 8.25 10.18 -3.64
N GLN A 11 9.19 9.74 -2.79
CA GLN A 11 8.87 8.99 -1.57
C GLN A 11 8.01 9.81 -0.60
N LYS A 12 8.35 11.10 -0.43
CA LYS A 12 7.55 12.03 0.38
C LYS A 12 6.12 12.13 -0.14
N TRP A 13 5.95 12.37 -1.44
CA TRP A 13 4.64 12.53 -2.06
C TRP A 13 3.79 11.27 -1.96
N TRP A 14 4.36 10.08 -2.15
CA TRP A 14 3.62 8.83 -2.00
C TRP A 14 3.11 8.61 -0.58
N ASN A 15 3.95 8.83 0.44
CA ASN A 15 3.52 8.66 1.84
C ASN A 15 2.40 9.65 2.19
N ILE A 16 2.50 10.92 1.78
CA ILE A 16 1.46 11.93 2.03
C ILE A 16 0.17 11.56 1.29
N LEU A 17 0.27 11.16 0.01
CA LEU A 17 -0.87 10.76 -0.79
C LEU A 17 -1.61 9.56 -0.16
N TYR A 18 -0.86 8.53 0.26
CA TYR A 18 -1.47 7.37 0.93
C TYR A 18 -2.10 7.74 2.28
N ALA A 19 -1.48 8.64 3.05
CA ALA A 19 -2.07 9.15 4.28
C ALA A 19 -3.41 9.86 4.01
N VAL A 20 -3.49 10.70 2.96
CA VAL A 20 -4.73 11.38 2.58
C VAL A 20 -5.80 10.41 2.12
N ILE A 21 -5.45 9.45 1.24
CA ILE A 21 -6.39 8.41 0.78
C ILE A 21 -6.94 7.62 1.97
N CYS A 22 -6.06 7.21 2.90
CA CYS A 22 -6.47 6.48 4.09
C CYS A 22 -7.37 7.32 5.00
N ALA A 23 -7.09 8.62 5.16
CA ALA A 23 -7.92 9.52 5.96
C ALA A 23 -9.33 9.68 5.37
N VAL A 24 -9.43 9.86 4.04
CA VAL A 24 -10.72 9.96 3.34
C VAL A 24 -11.52 8.66 3.48
N LEU A 25 -10.89 7.51 3.25
CA LEU A 25 -11.54 6.21 3.39
C LEU A 25 -11.97 5.93 4.83
N GLY A 26 -11.14 6.28 5.82
CA GLY A 26 -11.48 6.14 7.24
C GLY A 26 -12.67 7.03 7.65
N ALA A 27 -12.68 8.29 7.20
CA ALA A 27 -13.79 9.21 7.44
C ALA A 27 -15.09 8.77 6.73
N TRP A 28 -14.97 8.26 5.51
CA TRP A 28 -16.10 7.69 4.77
C TRP A 28 -16.67 6.45 5.46
N GLY A 29 -15.81 5.51 5.87
CA GLY A 29 -16.26 4.31 6.57
C GLY A 29 -16.86 4.61 7.94
N ALA A 30 -16.34 5.62 8.64
CA ALA A 30 -16.94 6.17 9.84
C ALA A 30 -18.37 6.68 9.59
N TYR A 31 -18.55 7.51 8.58
CA TYR A 31 -19.86 8.03 8.21
C TYR A 31 -20.85 6.90 7.89
N ASP A 32 -20.43 5.91 7.09
CA ASP A 32 -21.30 4.79 6.74
C ASP A 32 -21.65 3.93 7.96
N TYR A 33 -20.68 3.67 8.84
CA TYR A 33 -20.88 2.85 10.04
C TYR A 33 -21.86 3.49 11.03
N TRP A 34 -21.74 4.80 11.27
CA TRP A 34 -22.51 5.50 12.30
C TRP A 34 -23.78 6.16 11.79
N VAL A 35 -23.89 6.48 10.49
CA VAL A 35 -25.03 7.22 9.93
C VAL A 35 -25.77 6.39 8.90
N THR A 36 -25.10 5.91 7.85
CA THR A 36 -25.77 5.27 6.72
C THR A 36 -26.38 3.92 7.10
N ILE A 37 -25.61 3.05 7.77
CA ILE A 37 -26.07 1.71 8.12
C ILE A 37 -27.24 1.76 9.11
N PRO A 38 -27.16 2.50 10.25
CA PRO A 38 -28.30 2.58 11.17
C PRO A 38 -29.56 3.16 10.52
N ARG A 39 -29.42 4.13 9.62
CA ARG A 39 -30.55 4.66 8.86
C ARG A 39 -31.20 3.59 8.00
N LYS A 40 -30.42 2.81 7.23
CA LYS A 40 -30.95 1.70 6.42
C LYS A 40 -31.60 0.62 7.29
N GLU A 41 -31.00 0.26 8.42
CA GLU A 41 -31.59 -0.69 9.39
C GLU A 41 -32.96 -0.17 9.88
N SER A 42 -33.08 1.12 10.18
CA SER A 42 -34.34 1.72 10.62
C SER A 42 -35.40 1.77 9.51
N GLU A 43 -35.01 2.01 8.27
CA GLU A 43 -35.91 2.01 7.11
C GLU A 43 -36.46 0.60 6.85
N VAL A 44 -35.60 -0.43 6.93
CA VAL A 44 -36.02 -1.83 6.80
C VAL A 44 -36.97 -2.22 7.92
N ALA A 45 -36.65 -1.89 9.17
CA ALA A 45 -37.51 -2.21 10.31
C ALA A 45 -38.89 -1.53 10.19
N ALA A 46 -38.94 -0.27 9.75
CA ALA A 46 -40.19 0.44 9.51
C ALA A 46 -41.03 -0.21 8.40
N TYR A 47 -40.36 -0.66 7.32
CA TYR A 47 -41.02 -1.39 6.25
C TYR A 47 -41.57 -2.74 6.72
N GLU A 48 -40.82 -3.51 7.52
CA GLU A 48 -41.27 -4.81 8.02
C GLU A 48 -42.50 -4.70 8.93
N VAL A 49 -42.54 -3.67 9.79
CA VAL A 49 -43.72 -3.37 10.62
C VAL A 49 -44.92 -3.00 9.74
N ALA A 50 -44.71 -2.14 8.72
CA ALA A 50 -45.78 -1.75 7.80
C ALA A 50 -46.28 -2.94 6.96
N ALA A 51 -45.38 -3.79 6.46
CA ALA A 51 -45.73 -4.99 5.70
C ALA A 51 -46.55 -5.96 6.55
N THR A 52 -46.11 -6.25 7.77
CA THR A 52 -46.84 -7.11 8.72
C THR A 52 -48.22 -6.54 9.04
N THR A 53 -48.30 -5.22 9.29
CA THR A 53 -49.58 -4.54 9.56
C THR A 53 -50.52 -4.62 8.36
N ALA A 54 -50.02 -4.42 7.14
CA ALA A 54 -50.83 -4.52 5.94
C ALA A 54 -51.35 -5.96 5.74
N GLU A 55 -50.50 -6.98 5.93
CA GLU A 55 -50.88 -8.39 5.83
C GLU A 55 -51.92 -8.78 6.89
N GLU A 56 -51.75 -8.37 8.15
CA GLU A 56 -52.70 -8.63 9.23
C GLU A 56 -54.07 -8.00 8.95
N MET A 57 -54.09 -6.76 8.46
CA MET A 57 -55.34 -6.07 8.15
C MET A 57 -56.02 -6.69 6.92
N GLU A 58 -55.27 -7.13 5.90
CA GLU A 58 -55.84 -7.88 4.78
C GLU A 58 -56.41 -9.24 5.22
N ALA A 59 -55.73 -9.93 6.15
CA ALA A 59 -56.23 -11.18 6.72
C ALA A 59 -57.52 -10.95 7.51
N LYS A 60 -57.58 -9.90 8.35
CA LYS A 60 -58.81 -9.48 9.06
C LYS A 60 -59.93 -9.13 8.08
N ALA A 61 -59.64 -8.38 7.02
CA ALA A 61 -60.61 -8.03 5.98
C ALA A 61 -61.24 -9.28 5.34
N ARG A 62 -60.39 -10.25 4.98
CA ARG A 62 -60.81 -11.53 4.39
C ARG A 62 -61.63 -12.38 5.37
N ALA A 63 -61.21 -12.44 6.63
CA ALA A 63 -61.93 -13.17 7.66
C ALA A 63 -63.32 -12.57 7.93
N ALA A 64 -63.42 -11.23 7.96
CA ALA A 64 -64.68 -10.52 8.15
C ALA A 64 -65.68 -10.73 6.99
N THR A 65 -65.18 -10.87 5.76
CA THR A 65 -66.02 -11.18 4.59
C THR A 65 -66.44 -12.65 4.52
N ALA A 66 -65.66 -13.56 5.10
CA ALA A 66 -65.97 -14.99 5.13
C ALA A 66 -66.90 -15.44 6.26
N ALA A 67 -67.23 -14.55 7.21
CA ALA A 67 -68.05 -14.89 8.39
C ALA A 67 -69.55 -15.06 8.03
N PRO A 68 -70.21 -16.17 8.44
CA PRO A 68 -71.63 -16.37 8.20
C PRO A 68 -72.48 -15.49 9.14
N GLY A 69 -73.32 -14.62 8.58
CA GLY A 69 -74.30 -13.81 9.34
C GLY A 69 -74.22 -12.29 9.16
N GLY A 70 -73.30 -11.79 8.32
CA GLY A 70 -73.19 -10.37 7.98
C GLY A 70 -71.79 -9.86 8.26
N ALA A 71 -71.10 -9.43 7.20
CA ALA A 71 -69.76 -8.88 7.29
C ALA A 71 -69.74 -7.70 8.26
N GLN A 72 -69.07 -7.84 9.40
CA GLN A 72 -68.70 -6.67 10.19
C GLN A 72 -67.64 -5.91 9.39
N PRO A 73 -67.91 -4.67 8.94
CA PRO A 73 -66.89 -3.88 8.26
C PRO A 73 -65.73 -3.62 9.21
N LEU A 74 -64.51 -3.54 8.66
CA LEU A 74 -63.33 -3.08 9.39
C LEU A 74 -63.64 -1.76 10.10
N SER A 75 -63.11 -1.59 11.31
CA SER A 75 -63.26 -0.32 12.02
C SER A 75 -62.58 0.82 11.24
N ALA A 76 -63.05 2.05 11.42
CA ALA A 76 -62.42 3.22 10.79
C ALA A 76 -60.93 3.37 11.19
N GLU A 77 -60.56 2.90 12.38
CA GLU A 77 -59.17 2.87 12.85
C GLU A 77 -58.34 1.83 12.09
N ASP A 78 -58.88 0.64 11.83
CA ASP A 78 -58.20 -0.41 11.07
C ASP A 78 -57.99 0.00 9.60
N VAL A 79 -58.97 0.67 8.98
CA VAL A 79 -58.85 1.19 7.61
C VAL A 79 -57.72 2.23 7.53
N LYS A 80 -57.67 3.15 8.50
CA LYS A 80 -56.61 4.17 8.57
C LYS A 80 -55.23 3.55 8.80
N ALA A 81 -55.13 2.54 9.66
CA ALA A 81 -53.89 1.80 9.89
C ALA A 81 -53.43 1.06 8.63
N TYR A 82 -54.36 0.43 7.91
CA TYR A 82 -54.08 -0.24 6.64
C TYR A 82 -53.60 0.73 5.56
N GLU A 83 -54.28 1.86 5.36
CA GLU A 83 -53.87 2.87 4.37
C GLU A 83 -52.47 3.43 4.66
N ALA A 84 -52.18 3.72 5.93
CA ALA A 84 -50.86 4.19 6.35
C ALA A 84 -49.77 3.14 6.12
N ALA A 85 -50.04 1.87 6.45
CA ALA A 85 -49.13 0.75 6.22
C ALA A 85 -48.88 0.52 4.72
N LYS A 86 -49.95 0.52 3.93
CA LYS A 86 -49.89 0.33 2.47
C LYS A 86 -49.12 1.45 1.78
N ALA A 87 -49.30 2.70 2.22
CA ALA A 87 -48.53 3.83 1.70
C ALA A 87 -47.02 3.72 1.96
N VAL A 88 -46.58 2.96 2.98
CA VAL A 88 -45.16 2.64 3.20
C VAL A 88 -44.72 1.48 2.32
N VAL A 89 -45.53 0.43 2.22
CA VAL A 89 -45.22 -0.76 1.39
C VAL A 89 -45.14 -0.41 -0.09
N ASP A 90 -46.04 0.45 -0.58
CA ASP A 90 -46.12 0.88 -1.98
C ASP A 90 -44.90 1.71 -2.43
N LYS A 91 -44.15 2.30 -1.49
CA LYS A 91 -42.87 2.98 -1.80
C LYS A 91 -41.76 2.00 -2.19
N GLY A 92 -41.97 0.70 -1.98
CA GLY A 92 -41.03 -0.35 -2.30
C GLY A 92 -40.17 -0.77 -1.10
N LYS A 93 -39.68 -2.02 -1.16
CA LYS A 93 -38.87 -2.62 -0.11
C LYS A 93 -37.47 -1.97 -0.03
N PRO A 94 -37.07 -1.39 1.12
CA PRO A 94 -35.71 -0.88 1.31
C PRO A 94 -34.65 -1.98 1.20
N VAL A 95 -33.45 -1.60 0.76
CA VAL A 95 -32.32 -2.53 0.65
C VAL A 95 -31.64 -2.65 2.02
N ALA A 96 -31.65 -3.87 2.57
CA ALA A 96 -30.96 -4.15 3.82
C ALA A 96 -29.43 -4.02 3.66
N PRO A 97 -28.71 -3.51 4.68
CA PRO A 97 -27.26 -3.58 4.71
C PRO A 97 -26.77 -5.02 4.54
N ALA A 98 -25.69 -5.21 3.80
CA ALA A 98 -25.09 -6.53 3.68
C ALA A 98 -24.46 -6.94 5.02
N ALA A 99 -24.42 -8.24 5.31
CA ALA A 99 -23.88 -8.77 6.56
C ALA A 99 -22.42 -8.33 6.83
N TYR A 100 -21.65 -8.08 5.76
CA TYR A 100 -20.26 -7.66 5.83
C TYR A 100 -20.05 -6.15 5.84
N ASP A 101 -21.10 -5.33 5.67
CA ASP A 101 -20.95 -3.87 5.63
C ASP A 101 -20.36 -3.35 6.94
N ARG A 102 -20.93 -3.73 8.10
CA ARG A 102 -20.44 -3.25 9.40
C ARG A 102 -18.99 -3.71 9.69
N PRO A 103 -18.64 -5.01 9.55
CA PRO A 103 -17.27 -5.45 9.75
C PRO A 103 -16.27 -4.80 8.80
N VAL A 104 -16.61 -4.63 7.52
CA VAL A 104 -15.72 -3.99 6.54
C VAL A 104 -15.52 -2.52 6.89
N GLN A 105 -16.61 -1.78 7.17
CA GLN A 105 -16.51 -0.37 7.55
C GLN A 105 -15.69 -0.18 8.84
N MET A 106 -15.88 -1.02 9.86
CA MET A 106 -15.12 -0.95 11.11
C MET A 106 -13.65 -1.34 10.92
N TRP A 107 -13.38 -2.55 10.44
CA TRP A 107 -12.03 -3.11 10.50
C TRP A 107 -11.14 -2.66 9.35
N LEU A 108 -11.66 -2.62 8.12
CA LEU A 108 -10.86 -2.22 6.96
C LEU A 108 -10.72 -0.70 6.90
N TYR A 109 -11.82 0.03 6.96
CA TYR A 109 -11.81 1.47 6.68
C TYR A 109 -11.49 2.30 7.93
N ILE A 110 -12.28 2.18 9.01
CA ILE A 110 -12.05 2.99 10.22
C ILE A 110 -10.72 2.62 10.88
N ILE A 111 -10.54 1.35 11.23
CA ILE A 111 -9.34 0.90 11.95
C ILE A 111 -8.15 0.78 11.00
N GLY A 112 -8.29 0.05 9.90
CA GLY A 112 -7.21 -0.19 8.94
C GLY A 112 -6.72 1.09 8.28
N CYS A 113 -7.58 1.81 7.57
CA CYS A 113 -7.18 3.06 6.91
C CYS A 113 -7.04 4.22 7.90
N GLY A 114 -8.05 4.49 8.72
CA GLY A 114 -8.08 5.67 9.58
C GLY A 114 -7.08 5.62 10.74
N VAL A 115 -7.26 4.65 11.65
CA VAL A 115 -6.51 4.59 12.92
C VAL A 115 -5.09 4.07 12.74
N LEU A 116 -4.87 3.07 11.88
CA LEU A 116 -3.55 2.47 11.69
C LEU A 116 -2.82 3.08 10.48
N GLY A 117 -3.50 3.19 9.34
CA GLY A 117 -2.93 3.64 8.08
C GLY A 117 -2.41 5.08 8.13
N VAL A 118 -3.25 6.04 8.53
CA VAL A 118 -2.84 7.45 8.55
C VAL A 118 -1.63 7.69 9.46
N PRO A 119 -1.62 7.25 10.74
CA PRO A 119 -0.45 7.44 11.58
C PRO A 119 0.78 6.71 11.06
N TRP A 120 0.63 5.51 10.49
CA TRP A 120 1.75 4.77 9.90
C TRP A 120 2.42 5.52 8.76
N PHE A 121 1.65 6.01 7.78
CA PHE A 121 2.22 6.73 6.63
C PHE A 121 2.82 8.09 7.02
N LEU A 122 2.21 8.80 7.96
CA LEU A 122 2.76 10.03 8.51
C LEU A 122 4.05 9.77 9.31
N TRP A 123 4.06 8.72 10.13
CA TRP A 123 5.24 8.32 10.89
C TRP A 123 6.40 7.91 9.97
N GLU A 124 6.15 7.08 8.96
CA GLU A 124 7.17 6.69 7.97
C GLU A 124 7.76 7.92 7.26
N TRP A 125 6.91 8.90 6.91
CA TRP A 125 7.39 10.15 6.35
C TRP A 125 8.24 10.96 7.35
N LEU A 126 7.77 11.17 8.57
CA LEU A 126 8.50 11.93 9.60
C LEU A 126 9.82 11.26 9.96
N SER A 127 9.82 9.94 10.14
CA SER A 127 11.00 9.13 10.42
C SER A 127 12.02 9.20 9.29
N ALA A 128 11.57 9.17 8.03
CA ALA A 128 12.46 9.34 6.89
C ALA A 128 12.97 10.78 6.77
N ALA A 129 12.14 11.78 7.06
CA ALA A 129 12.50 13.20 6.99
C ALA A 129 13.50 13.60 8.09
N SER A 130 13.48 12.94 9.25
CA SER A 130 14.44 13.20 10.33
C SER A 130 15.83 12.61 10.06
N LYS A 131 15.95 11.63 9.16
CA LYS A 131 17.22 10.95 8.86
C LYS A 131 18.06 11.78 7.90
N LYS A 132 19.27 12.11 8.33
CA LYS A 132 20.27 12.79 7.51
C LYS A 132 21.55 11.97 7.50
N TYR A 133 22.01 11.64 6.30
CA TYR A 133 23.28 10.93 6.07
C TYR A 133 24.24 11.81 5.31
N ARG A 134 25.50 11.83 5.75
CA ARG A 134 26.56 12.57 5.08
C ARG A 134 27.87 11.79 5.13
N LEU A 135 28.56 11.74 4.01
CA LEU A 135 29.94 11.25 3.92
C LEU A 135 30.87 12.45 3.75
N ASN A 136 31.77 12.65 4.70
CA ASN A 136 32.73 13.73 4.69
C ASN A 136 33.93 13.41 3.79
N ALA A 137 34.73 14.43 3.45
CA ALA A 137 35.89 14.27 2.58
C ALA A 137 37.00 13.39 3.19
N ASP A 138 37.09 13.35 4.51
CA ASP A 138 38.01 12.47 5.26
C ASP A 138 37.54 11.00 5.26
N GLY A 139 36.31 10.72 4.84
CA GLY A 139 35.69 9.40 4.90
C GLY A 139 34.87 9.14 6.16
N SER A 140 34.78 10.10 7.07
CA SER A 140 33.88 9.95 8.22
C SER A 140 32.42 10.01 7.76
N PHE A 141 31.61 9.13 8.32
CA PHE A 141 30.19 9.01 8.05
C PHE A 141 29.39 9.67 9.18
N GLU A 142 28.51 10.59 8.83
CA GLU A 142 27.61 11.27 9.75
C GLU A 142 26.17 10.76 9.59
N PHE A 143 25.58 10.41 10.73
CA PHE A 143 24.18 10.00 10.86
C PHE A 143 23.54 10.70 12.04
N ASN A 144 22.47 11.49 11.81
CA ASN A 144 21.73 12.18 12.88
C ASN A 144 22.63 12.93 13.88
N ALA A 145 23.58 13.72 13.36
CA ALA A 145 24.60 14.47 14.12
C ALA A 145 25.64 13.62 14.87
N ARG A 146 25.57 12.29 14.79
CA ARG A 146 26.65 11.39 15.21
C ARG A 146 27.65 11.23 14.07
N ARG A 147 28.93 11.45 14.34
CA ARG A 147 30.03 11.19 13.40
C ARG A 147 30.71 9.87 13.74
N ILE A 148 30.89 9.02 12.73
CA ILE A 148 31.58 7.74 12.80
C ILE A 148 32.80 7.88 11.88
N PRO A 149 34.02 7.90 12.43
CA PRO A 149 35.20 7.97 11.60
C PRO A 149 35.39 6.66 10.81
N MET A 150 36.15 6.71 9.71
CA MET A 150 36.26 5.55 8.80
C MET A 150 36.84 4.32 9.51
N GLU A 151 37.79 4.54 10.40
CA GLU A 151 38.41 3.51 11.23
C GLU A 151 37.44 2.80 12.18
N ASP A 152 36.29 3.41 12.51
CA ASP A 152 35.26 2.81 13.37
C ASP A 152 34.18 2.09 12.57
N ILE A 153 34.24 2.14 11.23
CA ILE A 153 33.40 1.33 10.36
C ILE A 153 34.04 -0.05 10.26
N ALA A 154 33.36 -1.06 10.81
CA ALA A 154 33.83 -2.44 10.80
C ALA A 154 33.55 -3.12 9.45
N ASP A 155 32.36 -2.90 8.90
CA ASP A 155 31.91 -3.57 7.68
C ASP A 155 30.78 -2.80 6.99
N ILE A 156 30.48 -3.16 5.74
CA ILE A 156 29.29 -2.74 5.01
C ILE A 156 28.61 -3.96 4.37
N ASP A 157 27.41 -4.28 4.85
CA ASP A 157 26.58 -5.35 4.31
C ASP A 157 25.94 -4.91 2.99
N MET A 158 26.50 -5.42 1.89
CA MET A 158 26.09 -5.17 0.50
C MET A 158 25.16 -6.26 -0.07
N SER A 159 24.74 -7.25 0.74
CA SER A 159 23.96 -8.41 0.27
C SER A 159 22.66 -8.06 -0.44
N LYS A 160 22.03 -6.94 -0.06
CA LYS A 160 20.77 -6.43 -0.63
C LYS A 160 20.98 -5.29 -1.61
N TRP A 161 22.22 -4.87 -1.87
CA TRP A 161 22.51 -3.67 -2.64
C TRP A 161 22.06 -3.82 -4.10
N MET A 162 22.52 -4.87 -4.79
CA MET A 162 22.18 -5.06 -6.21
C MET A 162 20.73 -5.51 -6.46
N SER A 163 20.01 -5.95 -5.42
CA SER A 163 18.64 -6.49 -5.55
C SER A 163 17.55 -5.54 -5.06
N LYS A 164 17.85 -4.73 -4.04
CA LYS A 164 16.89 -3.81 -3.39
C LYS A 164 17.44 -2.39 -3.23
N SER A 165 18.68 -2.12 -3.66
CA SER A 165 19.35 -0.83 -3.48
C SER A 165 19.44 -0.42 -2.01
N VAL A 166 19.66 -1.42 -1.13
CA VAL A 166 19.79 -1.25 0.32
C VAL A 166 21.13 -1.82 0.79
N ALA A 167 21.88 -1.03 1.55
CA ALA A 167 23.11 -1.46 2.21
C ALA A 167 23.06 -1.11 3.71
N THR A 168 23.78 -1.85 4.54
CA THR A 168 23.86 -1.58 5.99
C THR A 168 25.30 -1.38 6.43
N ILE A 169 25.63 -0.18 6.90
CA ILE A 169 26.93 0.12 7.51
C ILE A 169 26.93 -0.47 8.92
N VAL A 170 27.99 -1.19 9.26
CA VAL A 170 28.21 -1.80 10.58
C VAL A 170 29.40 -1.10 11.22
N ALA A 171 29.15 -0.40 12.32
CA ALA A 171 30.20 0.19 13.14
C ALA A 171 30.76 -0.83 14.14
N LYS A 172 31.99 -0.60 14.61
CA LYS A 172 32.69 -1.47 15.59
C LYS A 172 31.95 -1.61 16.92
N ASP A 173 31.16 -0.61 17.29
CA ASP A 173 30.30 -0.63 18.49
C ASP A 173 29.03 -1.48 18.32
N GLY A 174 28.86 -2.13 17.16
CA GLY A 174 27.69 -2.93 16.82
C GLY A 174 26.52 -2.12 16.24
N THR A 175 26.65 -0.80 16.10
CA THR A 175 25.61 0.03 15.48
C THR A 175 25.44 -0.36 14.02
N ARG A 176 24.20 -0.62 13.61
CA ARG A 176 23.84 -0.94 12.23
C ARG A 176 23.00 0.20 11.64
N ILE A 177 23.49 0.79 10.54
CA ILE A 177 22.85 1.93 9.89
C ILE A 177 22.49 1.54 8.46
N THR A 178 21.20 1.44 8.18
CA THR A 178 20.70 1.05 6.86
C THR A 178 20.49 2.28 5.98
N LEU A 179 21.11 2.26 4.79
CA LEU A 179 20.93 3.24 3.73
C LEU A 179 20.14 2.60 2.59
N ASP A 180 19.16 3.34 2.09
CA ASP A 180 18.23 2.90 1.06
C ASP A 180 18.20 3.97 -0.04
N ASP A 181 18.74 3.62 -1.21
CA ASP A 181 18.87 4.54 -2.34
C ASP A 181 17.51 4.86 -2.99
N TYR A 182 16.50 3.99 -2.81
CA TYR A 182 15.14 4.27 -3.23
C TYR A 182 14.52 5.40 -2.40
N LYS A 183 14.80 5.44 -1.10
CA LYS A 183 14.29 6.48 -0.18
C LYS A 183 15.12 7.76 -0.24
N PHE A 184 16.44 7.65 -0.38
CA PHE A 184 17.37 8.78 -0.25
C PHE A 184 18.28 8.92 -1.48
N LYS A 185 18.25 10.09 -2.12
CA LYS A 185 19.18 10.43 -3.22
C LYS A 185 20.62 10.45 -2.72
N ASN A 186 21.55 10.12 -3.61
CA ASN A 186 23.00 10.07 -3.38
C ASN A 186 23.44 8.99 -2.39
N SER A 187 22.57 8.05 -2.00
CA SER A 187 22.99 6.97 -1.09
C SER A 187 23.99 6.07 -1.78
N ASN A 188 23.81 5.82 -3.08
CA ASN A 188 24.77 5.08 -3.91
C ASN A 188 26.21 5.62 -3.81
N ARG A 189 26.39 6.94 -3.77
CA ARG A 189 27.73 7.56 -3.68
C ARG A 189 28.33 7.41 -2.27
N ILE A 190 27.51 7.45 -1.24
CA ILE A 190 27.97 7.20 0.13
C ILE A 190 28.36 5.73 0.29
N ILE A 191 27.48 4.83 -0.13
CA ILE A 191 27.66 3.38 -0.06
C ILE A 191 28.88 2.96 -0.88
N GLY A 192 28.96 3.38 -2.15
CA GLY A 192 30.10 3.11 -3.02
C GLY A 192 31.40 3.69 -2.46
N GLY A 193 31.38 4.93 -1.95
CA GLY A 193 32.56 5.55 -1.34
C GLY A 193 33.08 4.85 -0.09
N ILE A 194 32.22 4.16 0.69
CA ILE A 194 32.62 3.34 1.84
C ILE A 194 33.03 1.93 1.38
N ALA A 195 32.22 1.30 0.52
CA ALA A 195 32.45 -0.04 0.01
C ALA A 195 33.75 -0.15 -0.78
N SER A 196 34.07 0.82 -1.64
CA SER A 196 35.31 0.82 -2.41
C SER A 196 36.56 1.02 -1.55
N ARG A 197 36.42 1.51 -0.31
CA ARG A 197 37.54 1.63 0.64
C ARG A 197 37.76 0.33 1.41
N LEU A 198 36.68 -0.36 1.79
CA LEU A 198 36.75 -1.64 2.51
C LEU A 198 37.05 -2.81 1.57
N TYR A 199 36.46 -2.78 0.38
CA TYR A 199 36.47 -3.85 -0.62
C TYR A 199 36.77 -3.27 -2.02
N PRO A 200 37.97 -2.69 -2.24
CA PRO A 200 38.31 -1.97 -3.49
C PRO A 200 38.27 -2.84 -4.75
N ASN A 201 38.41 -4.16 -4.60
CA ASN A 201 38.38 -5.09 -5.73
C ASN A 201 36.98 -5.55 -6.11
N ASP A 202 36.00 -5.35 -5.21
CA ASP A 202 34.63 -5.84 -5.39
C ASP A 202 33.67 -4.71 -5.77
N TRP A 203 33.94 -3.47 -5.32
CA TRP A 203 33.04 -2.34 -5.48
C TRP A 203 33.74 -1.07 -5.95
N ASP A 204 33.11 -0.34 -6.85
CA ASP A 204 33.55 1.02 -7.23
C ASP A 204 32.93 2.12 -6.36
N THR A 205 33.40 3.36 -6.55
CA THR A 205 32.93 4.54 -5.79
C THR A 205 31.47 4.90 -6.04
N ASP A 206 30.88 4.38 -7.12
CA ASP A 206 29.46 4.57 -7.46
C ASP A 206 28.58 3.43 -6.93
N GLY A 207 29.17 2.42 -6.30
CA GLY A 207 28.50 1.25 -5.74
C GLY A 207 28.21 0.15 -6.77
N ARG A 208 28.94 0.08 -7.89
CA ARG A 208 28.80 -1.01 -8.87
C ARG A 208 29.65 -2.20 -8.49
N ASP A 209 29.12 -3.39 -8.73
CA ASP A 209 29.78 -4.67 -8.51
C ASP A 209 30.80 -4.95 -9.62
N LEU A 210 32.09 -4.84 -9.28
CA LEU A 210 33.20 -5.04 -10.20
C LEU A 210 33.37 -6.51 -10.62
N ASN A 211 33.00 -7.46 -9.77
CA ASN A 211 33.03 -8.89 -10.12
C ASN A 211 32.02 -9.19 -11.21
N LYS A 212 30.81 -8.65 -11.06
CA LYS A 212 29.75 -8.82 -12.05
C LYS A 212 30.07 -8.12 -13.36
N ILE A 213 30.66 -6.92 -13.33
CA ILE A 213 31.08 -6.21 -14.54
C ILE A 213 32.13 -7.03 -15.30
N ARG A 214 33.19 -7.50 -14.62
CA ARG A 214 34.23 -8.34 -15.24
C ARG A 214 33.66 -9.60 -15.88
N ALA A 215 32.78 -10.32 -15.17
CA ALA A 215 32.13 -11.52 -15.71
C ALA A 215 31.27 -11.22 -16.96
N GLN A 216 30.58 -10.08 -16.99
CA GLN A 216 29.80 -9.66 -18.16
C GLN A 216 30.69 -9.28 -19.34
N GLU A 217 31.81 -8.60 -19.11
CA GLU A 217 32.78 -8.25 -20.14
C GLU A 217 33.44 -9.49 -20.74
N GLU A 218 33.83 -10.47 -19.91
CA GLU A 218 34.37 -11.76 -20.36
C GLU A 218 33.36 -12.54 -21.20
N ALA A 219 32.09 -12.60 -20.77
CA ALA A 219 31.02 -13.23 -21.54
C ALA A 219 30.76 -12.53 -22.87
N ALA A 220 30.77 -11.18 -22.88
CA ALA A 220 30.60 -10.40 -24.11
C ALA A 220 31.78 -10.58 -25.07
N ALA A 221 33.01 -10.65 -24.56
CA ALA A 221 34.20 -10.93 -25.35
C ALA A 221 34.16 -12.34 -25.95
N ALA A 222 33.72 -13.34 -25.19
CA ALA A 222 33.54 -14.71 -25.68
C ALA A 222 32.46 -14.77 -26.78
N ALA A 223 31.33 -14.08 -26.60
CA ALA A 223 30.27 -14.01 -27.61
C ALA A 223 30.73 -13.33 -28.91
N ARG A 224 31.52 -12.25 -28.81
CA ARG A 224 32.11 -11.58 -29.99
C ARG A 224 33.06 -12.49 -30.75
N LYS A 225 33.96 -13.20 -30.04
CA LYS A 225 34.88 -14.17 -30.66
C LYS A 225 34.13 -15.28 -31.38
N ALA A 226 33.09 -15.84 -30.76
CA ALA A 226 32.26 -16.87 -31.40
C ALA A 226 31.57 -16.36 -32.68
N ALA A 227 31.06 -15.13 -32.67
CA ALA A 227 30.43 -14.52 -33.86
C ALA A 227 31.44 -14.24 -34.99
N GLU A 228 32.68 -13.83 -34.65
CA GLU A 228 33.76 -13.61 -35.62
C GLU A 228 34.23 -14.92 -36.28
N GLU A 229 34.32 -16.01 -35.51
CA GLU A 229 34.65 -17.35 -36.02
C GLU A 229 33.55 -17.90 -36.95
N GLU A 230 32.27 -17.63 -36.65
CA GLU A 230 31.14 -18.04 -37.48
C GLU A 230 31.08 -17.29 -38.83
N ASP A 231 31.33 -15.97 -38.85
CA ASP A 231 31.41 -15.17 -40.08
C ASP A 231 32.64 -15.55 -40.94
N ALA A 232 33.78 -15.86 -40.30
CA ALA A 232 34.97 -16.34 -40.99
C ALA A 232 34.74 -17.72 -41.65
N GLY A 233 34.05 -18.64 -40.96
CA GLY A 233 33.65 -19.94 -41.48
C GLY A 233 32.67 -19.84 -42.66
N ALA A 234 31.72 -18.91 -42.60
CA ALA A 234 30.76 -18.66 -43.67
C ALA A 234 31.41 -18.08 -44.95
N LYS A 235 32.39 -17.17 -44.80
CA LYS A 235 33.16 -16.62 -45.93
C LYS A 235 34.13 -17.62 -46.54
N GLY A 236 34.74 -18.49 -45.74
CA GLY A 236 35.62 -19.57 -46.22
C GLY A 236 34.89 -20.58 -47.12
N LYS A 237 33.66 -20.95 -46.78
CA LYS A 237 32.82 -21.87 -47.58
C LYS A 237 32.39 -21.30 -48.95
N LYS A 238 32.30 -19.97 -49.10
CA LYS A 238 31.96 -19.33 -50.39
C LYS A 238 33.12 -19.28 -51.38
N LYS A 239 34.38 -19.26 -50.92
CA LYS A 239 35.56 -19.21 -51.81
C LYS A 239 35.99 -20.57 -52.38
N GLY A 240 35.55 -21.69 -51.80
CA GLY A 240 35.88 -23.04 -52.29
C GLY A 240 34.88 -23.63 -53.30
N LYS A 241 33.97 -22.83 -53.86
CA LYS A 241 32.90 -23.26 -54.79
C LYS A 241 32.96 -22.58 -56.17
N SER A 242 34.05 -21.92 -56.52
CA SER A 242 34.27 -21.34 -57.85
C SER A 242 35.36 -22.07 -58.62
#